data_AF-A0A9D5KDL9-F1
#
_entry.id   AF-A0A9D5KDL9-F1
#
_cell.length_a   1.000
_cell.length_b   1.000
_cell.length_c   1.000
_cell.angle_alpha   90.00
_cell.angle_beta   90.00
_cell.angle_gamma   90.00
#
_symmetry.space_group_name_H-M   'P 1'
#
loop_
_entity.id
_entity.type
_entity.pdbx_description
1 polymer ?
#
loop_
_entity_poly.entity_id
_entity_poly.type
_entity_poly.pdbx_seq_one_letter_code
_entity_poly.pdbx_strand_id
1 'polypeptide(L)'
;MSSQLKVLNPYDKSLIGELEQDTASTVEAKLGAAANGLIRLRDLSQQRRYQILNRAAEIVDGKSEEFARTLVLEVGKTWRDARSEVTRCVNTLRLSAIEAMKLSGEEVPFSAAGHRFKRGFFRRVPCGVVAAITPFNFPLNLVAHKIAPAFAAGCSTVLKPASATPLSGIKLVKAMHEAGVPSEALQVAVGPGSSVGQALVSSNVPRMVTFTGSKAVGVEIT
;
A
#
# COMPACT_ATOMS: atom_id res chain seq x y z
N MET A 1 27.19 0.42 2.50
CA MET A 1 26.89 1.82 2.84
C MET A 1 25.59 2.19 2.15
N SER A 2 24.58 2.69 2.87
CA SER A 2 23.32 3.14 2.24
C SER A 2 23.61 4.39 1.42
N SER A 3 23.19 4.40 0.15
CA SER A 3 23.26 5.58 -0.72
C SER A 3 22.01 6.45 -0.48
N GLN A 4 22.16 7.78 -0.60
CA GLN A 4 21.04 8.71 -0.50
C GLN A 4 20.26 8.75 -1.83
N LEU A 5 18.93 8.74 -1.77
CA LEU A 5 18.03 9.03 -2.88
C LEU A 5 17.60 10.50 -2.78
N LYS A 6 18.02 11.31 -3.75
CA LYS A 6 17.59 12.71 -3.87
C LYS A 6 16.32 12.79 -4.72
N VAL A 7 15.30 13.46 -4.20
CA VAL A 7 14.06 13.78 -4.92
C VAL A 7 14.16 15.23 -5.38
N LEU A 8 14.16 15.42 -6.70
CA LEU A 8 14.33 16.73 -7.32
C LEU A 8 13.04 17.16 -7.99
N ASN A 9 12.77 18.46 -7.98
CA ASN A 9 11.67 19.04 -8.73
C ASN A 9 11.93 18.87 -10.24
N PRO A 10 11.00 18.30 -11.01
CA PRO A 10 11.24 18.03 -12.42
C PRO A 10 11.38 19.31 -13.25
N TYR A 11 10.81 20.44 -12.82
CA TYR A 11 10.84 21.73 -13.51
C TYR A 11 12.18 22.45 -13.37
N ASP A 12 12.63 22.73 -12.14
CA ASP A 12 13.81 23.57 -11.87
C ASP A 12 15.00 22.79 -11.30
N LYS A 13 14.87 21.48 -11.08
CA LYS A 13 15.88 20.59 -10.47
C LYS A 13 16.25 20.93 -9.03
N SER A 14 15.49 21.79 -8.36
CA SER A 14 15.67 22.07 -6.94
C SER A 14 15.46 20.80 -6.10
N LEU A 15 16.20 20.70 -4.99
CA LEU A 15 16.08 19.58 -4.06
C LEU A 15 14.79 19.71 -3.24
N ILE A 16 13.94 18.68 -3.27
CA ILE A 16 12.70 18.62 -2.49
C ILE A 16 12.90 17.82 -1.20
N GLY A 17 13.69 16.74 -1.28
CA GLY A 17 13.97 15.89 -0.14
C GLY A 17 15.04 14.84 -0.41
N GLU A 18 15.58 14.28 0.66
CA GLU A 18 16.56 13.20 0.63
C GLU A 18 16.04 12.03 1.47
N LEU A 19 16.22 10.81 0.99
CA LEU A 19 15.79 9.58 1.63
C LEU A 19 16.93 8.56 1.62
N GLU A 20 17.11 7.85 2.73
CA GLU A 20 18.01 6.71 2.77
C GLU A 20 17.48 5.57 1.89
N GLN A 21 18.35 5.00 1.05
CA GLN A 21 17.98 3.84 0.26
C GLN A 21 18.11 2.57 1.09
N ASP A 22 17.15 1.69 0.90
CA ASP A 22 17.18 0.35 1.42
C ASP A 22 18.22 -0.52 0.70
N THR A 23 18.84 -1.39 1.49
CA THR A 23 19.67 -2.49 1.00
C THR A 23 18.85 -3.77 1.01
N ALA A 24 19.34 -4.85 0.39
CA ALA A 24 18.69 -6.16 0.49
C ALA A 24 18.45 -6.60 1.95
N SER A 25 19.39 -6.30 2.85
CA SER A 25 19.27 -6.61 4.29
C SER A 25 18.15 -5.81 4.96
N THR A 26 18.02 -4.51 4.67
CA THR A 26 16.93 -3.70 5.26
C THR A 26 15.57 -4.02 4.65
N VAL A 27 15.51 -4.44 3.38
CA VAL A 27 14.30 -5.01 2.77
C VAL A 27 13.87 -6.29 3.51
N GLU A 28 14.80 -7.20 3.79
CA GLU A 28 14.51 -8.43 4.54
C GLU A 28 13.98 -8.12 5.95
N ALA A 29 14.59 -7.15 6.64
CA ALA A 29 14.09 -6.69 7.94
C ALA A 29 12.65 -6.12 7.86
N LYS A 30 12.33 -5.37 6.80
CA LYS A 30 10.97 -4.84 6.54
C LYS A 30 9.97 -5.95 6.21
N LEU A 31 10.40 -6.99 5.51
CA LEU A 31 9.60 -8.19 5.27
C LEU A 31 9.31 -8.94 6.57
N GLY A 32 10.32 -9.10 7.43
CA GLY A 32 10.14 -9.66 8.78
C GLY A 32 9.18 -8.83 9.63
N ALA A 33 9.28 -7.49 9.60
CA ALA A 33 8.34 -6.60 10.25
C ALA A 33 6.92 -6.79 9.69
N ALA A 34 6.75 -6.86 8.38
CA ALA A 34 5.45 -7.11 7.74
C ALA A 34 4.85 -8.46 8.13
N ALA A 35 5.66 -9.51 8.27
CA ALA A 35 5.20 -10.81 8.76
C ALA A 35 4.69 -10.73 10.21
N ASN A 36 5.38 -10.00 11.09
CA ASN A 36 4.92 -9.73 12.45
C ASN A 36 3.66 -8.85 12.46
N GLY A 37 3.60 -7.85 11.59
CA GLY A 37 2.44 -6.99 11.39
C GLY A 37 1.20 -7.79 10.99
N LEU A 38 1.34 -8.82 10.14
CA LEU A 38 0.24 -9.72 9.78
C LEU A 38 -0.37 -10.40 11.00
N ILE A 39 0.45 -10.82 11.97
CA ILE A 39 -0.03 -11.42 13.23
C ILE A 39 -0.85 -10.39 14.01
N ARG A 40 -0.35 -9.16 14.14
CA ARG A 40 -1.08 -8.06 14.81
C ARG A 40 -2.42 -7.73 14.15
N LEU A 41 -2.48 -7.79 12.82
CA LEU A 41 -3.72 -7.52 12.08
C LEU A 41 -4.80 -8.58 12.29
N ARG A 42 -4.45 -9.82 12.70
CA ARG A 42 -5.44 -10.89 12.95
C ARG A 42 -6.43 -10.52 14.05
N ASP A 43 -5.98 -9.74 15.03
CA ASP A 43 -6.79 -9.32 16.16
C ASP A 43 -7.67 -8.08 15.85
N LEU A 44 -7.44 -7.41 14.71
CA LEU A 44 -8.26 -6.29 14.29
C LEU A 44 -9.55 -6.77 13.64
N SER A 45 -10.69 -6.47 14.26
CA SER A 45 -12.00 -6.67 13.66
C SER A 45 -12.18 -5.89 12.36
N GLN A 46 -13.10 -6.34 11.50
CA GLN A 46 -13.46 -5.61 10.28
C GLN A 46 -13.90 -4.17 10.58
N GLN A 47 -14.69 -3.99 11.64
CA GLN A 47 -15.13 -2.67 12.11
C GLN A 47 -13.93 -1.78 12.47
N ARG A 48 -12.91 -2.33 13.13
CA ARG A 48 -11.73 -1.53 13.49
C ARG A 48 -10.93 -1.13 12.25
N ARG A 49 -10.81 -2.01 11.26
CA ARG A 49 -10.16 -1.69 9.99
C ARG A 49 -10.94 -0.64 9.19
N TYR A 50 -12.27 -0.70 9.18
CA TYR A 50 -13.15 0.33 8.63
C TYR A 50 -12.91 1.70 9.29
N GLN A 51 -12.89 1.76 10.62
CA GLN A 51 -12.64 3.00 11.37
C GLN A 51 -11.27 3.60 11.05
N ILE A 52 -10.21 2.77 11.02
CA ILE A 52 -8.85 3.22 10.70
C ILE A 52 -8.77 3.77 9.27
N LEU A 53 -9.39 3.11 8.29
CA LEU A 53 -9.37 3.57 6.90
C LEU A 53 -10.14 4.90 6.72
N ASN A 54 -11.28 5.08 7.39
CA ASN A 54 -12.00 6.34 7.36
C ASN A 54 -11.21 7.47 8.05
N ARG A 55 -10.58 7.19 9.20
CA ARG A 55 -9.70 8.15 9.86
C ARG A 55 -8.50 8.53 9.00
N ALA A 56 -7.90 7.58 8.28
CA ALA A 56 -6.84 7.88 7.32
C ALA A 56 -7.36 8.79 6.19
N ALA A 57 -8.56 8.54 5.69
CA ALA A 57 -9.20 9.40 4.69
C ALA A 57 -9.42 10.83 5.22
N GLU A 58 -9.90 10.98 6.46
CA GLU A 58 -10.06 12.29 7.13
C GLU A 58 -8.73 13.03 7.30
N ILE A 59 -7.66 12.33 7.71
CA ILE A 59 -6.32 12.93 7.85
C ILE A 59 -5.79 13.43 6.50
N VAL A 60 -5.96 12.65 5.43
CA VAL A 60 -5.52 13.04 4.08
C VAL A 60 -6.34 14.23 3.57
N ASP A 61 -7.66 14.22 3.78
CA ASP A 61 -8.58 15.29 3.37
C ASP A 61 -8.25 16.60 4.11
N GLY A 62 -8.04 16.53 5.42
CA GLY A 62 -7.63 17.67 6.25
C GLY A 62 -6.25 18.23 5.91
N LYS A 63 -5.36 17.43 5.31
CA LYS A 63 -4.01 17.84 4.85
C LYS A 63 -3.94 17.95 3.32
N SER A 64 -5.08 18.09 2.64
CA SER A 64 -5.21 17.94 1.18
C SER A 64 -4.29 18.87 0.38
N GLU A 65 -4.22 20.15 0.75
CA GLU A 65 -3.33 21.12 0.09
C GLU A 65 -1.85 20.78 0.27
N GLU A 66 -1.45 20.23 1.41
CA GLU A 66 -0.06 19.81 1.58
C GLU A 66 0.28 18.56 0.76
N PHE A 67 -0.66 17.61 0.62
CA PHE A 67 -0.49 16.47 -0.28
C PHE A 67 -0.41 16.93 -1.74
N ALA A 68 -1.29 17.85 -2.14
CA ALA A 68 -1.27 18.44 -3.47
C ALA A 68 0.05 19.17 -3.74
N ARG A 69 0.56 19.95 -2.77
CA ARG A 69 1.87 20.60 -2.87
C ARG A 69 2.99 19.59 -3.08
N THR A 70 3.02 18.49 -2.34
CA THR A 70 4.02 17.42 -2.54
C THR A 70 3.95 16.86 -3.96
N LEU A 71 2.75 16.58 -4.48
CA LEU A 71 2.56 16.08 -5.84
C LEU A 71 3.01 17.08 -6.92
N VAL A 72 2.70 18.36 -6.74
CA VAL A 72 3.16 19.43 -7.66
C VAL A 72 4.69 19.47 -7.69
N LEU A 73 5.33 19.42 -6.52
CA LEU A 73 6.77 19.50 -6.42
C LEU A 73 7.47 18.26 -6.98
N GLU A 74 7.10 17.04 -6.55
CA GLU A 74 7.85 15.84 -6.93
C GLU A 74 7.50 15.32 -8.34
N VAL A 75 6.25 15.48 -8.77
CA VAL A 75 5.75 14.94 -10.06
C VAL A 75 5.73 16.00 -11.15
N GLY A 76 5.53 17.27 -10.80
CA GLY A 76 5.34 18.37 -11.77
C GLY A 76 3.91 18.48 -12.30
N LYS A 77 2.91 17.92 -11.61
CA LYS A 77 1.50 18.05 -12.00
C LYS A 77 0.99 19.47 -11.78
N THR A 78 -0.05 19.87 -12.53
CA THR A 78 -0.76 21.11 -12.21
C THR A 78 -1.44 21.00 -10.83
N TRP A 79 -1.66 22.14 -10.16
CA TRP A 79 -2.40 22.16 -8.89
C TRP A 79 -3.78 21.51 -8.99
N ARG A 80 -4.47 21.70 -10.12
CA ARG A 80 -5.79 21.10 -10.37
C ARG A 80 -5.70 19.57 -10.40
N ASP A 81 -4.73 19.03 -11.12
CA ASP A 81 -4.54 17.58 -11.24
C ASP A 81 -4.02 16.95 -9.94
N ALA A 82 -3.22 17.69 -9.17
CA ALA A 82 -2.75 17.27 -7.87
C ALA A 82 -3.91 17.17 -6.86
N ARG A 83 -4.75 18.20 -6.76
CA ARG A 83 -5.96 18.20 -5.90
C ARG A 83 -6.95 17.11 -6.29
N SER A 84 -7.15 16.89 -7.59
CA SER A 84 -7.98 15.80 -8.10
C SER A 84 -7.43 14.44 -7.67
N GLU A 85 -6.11 14.23 -7.72
CA GLU A 85 -5.49 12.99 -7.25
C GLU A 85 -5.67 12.78 -5.74
N VAL A 86 -5.53 13.83 -4.93
CA VAL A 86 -5.80 13.77 -3.48
C VAL A 86 -7.24 13.37 -3.20
N THR A 87 -8.20 13.97 -3.92
CA THR A 87 -9.63 13.62 -3.79
C THR A 87 -9.87 12.14 -4.12
N ARG A 88 -9.23 11.63 -5.18
CA ARG A 88 -9.31 10.21 -5.56
C ARG A 88 -8.67 9.29 -4.53
N CYS A 89 -7.58 9.71 -3.88
CA CYS A 89 -6.96 8.98 -2.78
C CYS A 89 -7.93 8.84 -1.59
N VAL A 90 -8.55 9.95 -1.16
CA VAL A 90 -9.57 9.96 -0.10
C VAL A 90 -10.73 9.02 -0.43
N ASN A 91 -11.23 9.08 -1.67
CA ASN A 91 -12.31 8.19 -2.12
C ASN A 91 -11.87 6.71 -2.10
N THR A 92 -10.64 6.41 -2.52
CA THR A 92 -10.10 5.04 -2.52
C THR A 92 -10.00 4.47 -1.10
N LEU A 93 -9.58 5.30 -0.12
CA LEU A 93 -9.56 4.92 1.29
C LEU A 93 -10.97 4.62 1.81
N ARG A 94 -11.94 5.50 1.55
CA ARG A 94 -13.34 5.32 1.98
C ARG A 94 -14.00 4.09 1.35
N LEU A 95 -13.78 3.86 0.05
CA LEU A 95 -14.29 2.67 -0.64
C LEU A 95 -13.66 1.40 -0.07
N SER A 96 -12.36 1.41 0.20
CA SER A 96 -11.68 0.27 0.85
C SER A 96 -12.22 0.02 2.27
N ALA A 97 -12.56 1.08 3.01
CA ALA A 97 -13.20 0.95 4.32
C ALA A 97 -14.54 0.22 4.20
N ILE A 98 -15.40 0.65 3.28
CA ILE A 98 -16.70 0.03 3.01
C ILE A 98 -16.53 -1.46 2.66
N GLU A 99 -15.59 -1.79 1.79
CA GLU A 99 -15.33 -3.18 1.41
C GLU A 99 -14.80 -4.03 2.58
N ALA A 100 -14.06 -3.45 3.53
CA ALA A 100 -13.60 -4.16 4.73
C ALA A 100 -14.77 -4.77 5.54
N MET A 101 -15.92 -4.10 5.56
CA MET A 101 -17.15 -4.55 6.25
C MET A 101 -17.93 -5.61 5.48
N LYS A 102 -17.65 -5.80 4.18
CA LYS A 102 -18.36 -6.75 3.32
C LYS A 102 -17.65 -8.09 3.18
N LEU A 103 -16.46 -8.25 3.75
CA LEU A 103 -15.68 -9.48 3.68
C LEU A 103 -16.35 -10.59 4.50
N SER A 104 -17.21 -11.36 3.86
CA SER A 104 -17.90 -12.50 4.48
C SER A 104 -17.58 -13.82 3.76
N GLY A 105 -18.17 -14.88 4.29
CA GLY A 105 -18.27 -16.19 3.66
C GLY A 105 -19.70 -16.49 3.24
N GLU A 106 -19.91 -17.67 2.65
CA GLU A 106 -21.25 -18.18 2.34
C GLU A 106 -21.37 -19.65 2.75
N GLU A 107 -22.59 -20.07 3.05
CA GLU A 107 -22.93 -21.47 3.25
C GLU A 107 -23.07 -22.18 1.91
N VAL A 108 -22.54 -23.40 1.82
CA VAL A 108 -22.64 -24.25 0.64
C VAL A 108 -23.73 -25.31 0.90
N PRO A 109 -24.76 -25.42 0.05
CA PRO A 109 -25.90 -26.31 0.28
C PRO A 109 -25.54 -27.78 -0.05
N PHE A 110 -24.80 -28.43 0.83
CA PHE A 110 -24.39 -29.84 0.68
C PHE A 110 -25.57 -30.82 0.67
N SER A 111 -26.69 -30.45 1.29
CA SER A 111 -27.93 -31.23 1.25
C SER A 111 -28.51 -31.34 -0.16
N ALA A 112 -28.37 -30.31 -0.99
CA ALA A 112 -28.80 -30.32 -2.40
C ALA A 112 -27.97 -31.29 -3.26
N ALA A 113 -26.77 -31.66 -2.82
CA ALA A 113 -25.91 -32.66 -3.43
C ALA A 113 -26.04 -34.06 -2.81
N GLY A 114 -27.10 -34.31 -2.02
CA GLY A 114 -27.35 -35.62 -1.40
C GLY A 114 -26.57 -35.88 -0.10
N HIS A 115 -25.88 -34.89 0.45
CA HIS A 115 -25.12 -35.02 1.70
C HIS A 115 -25.87 -34.41 2.89
N ARG A 116 -27.03 -35.00 3.24
CA ARG A 116 -27.99 -34.47 4.23
C ARG A 116 -27.41 -34.03 5.58
N PHE A 117 -26.36 -34.70 6.08
CA PHE A 117 -25.77 -34.43 7.39
C PHE A 117 -24.44 -33.65 7.34
N LYS A 118 -24.03 -33.18 6.15
CA LYS A 118 -22.82 -32.36 5.99
C LYS A 118 -23.20 -30.89 5.86
N ARG A 119 -22.42 -30.02 6.52
CA ARG A 119 -22.49 -28.56 6.37
C ARG A 119 -21.20 -28.09 5.70
N GLY A 120 -21.32 -27.28 4.66
CA GLY A 120 -20.18 -26.65 4.00
C GLY A 120 -20.28 -25.14 4.14
N PHE A 121 -19.15 -24.47 4.31
CA PHE A 121 -19.06 -23.02 4.20
C PHE A 121 -17.67 -22.65 3.74
N PHE A 122 -17.53 -21.45 3.16
CA PHE A 122 -16.22 -20.84 2.95
C PHE A 122 -16.16 -19.50 3.67
N ARG A 123 -14.95 -18.97 3.85
CA ARG A 123 -14.72 -17.60 4.32
C ARG A 123 -13.56 -16.98 3.55
N ARG A 124 -13.58 -15.66 3.41
CA ARG A 124 -12.43 -14.90 2.89
C ARG A 124 -11.45 -14.65 4.03
N VAL A 125 -10.17 -14.90 3.78
CA VAL A 125 -9.06 -14.64 4.71
C VAL A 125 -7.96 -13.87 3.98
N PRO A 126 -7.17 -13.02 4.68
CA PRO A 126 -6.06 -12.32 4.05
C PRO A 126 -5.07 -13.30 3.42
N CYS A 127 -4.53 -12.95 2.25
CA CYS A 127 -3.56 -13.79 1.55
C CYS A 127 -2.18 -13.82 2.25
N GLY A 128 -1.85 -12.79 3.04
CA GLY A 128 -0.61 -12.70 3.81
C GLY A 128 0.05 -11.32 3.65
N VAL A 129 1.38 -11.32 3.56
CA VAL A 129 2.16 -10.11 3.26
C VAL A 129 2.02 -9.76 1.78
N VAL A 130 1.77 -8.50 1.47
CA VAL A 130 1.67 -7.98 0.09
C VAL A 130 2.90 -7.15 -0.23
N ALA A 131 3.56 -7.44 -1.35
CA ALA A 131 4.56 -6.56 -1.95
C ALA A 131 3.87 -5.60 -2.94
N ALA A 132 3.80 -4.31 -2.60
CA ALA A 132 3.12 -3.30 -3.41
C ALA A 132 4.15 -2.43 -4.15
N ILE A 133 4.24 -2.54 -5.47
CA ILE A 133 5.17 -1.77 -6.30
C ILE A 133 4.37 -0.78 -7.17
N THR A 134 4.70 0.51 -7.08
CA THR A 134 3.92 1.59 -7.71
C THR A 134 4.74 2.47 -8.65
N PRO A 135 4.11 3.03 -9.70
CA PRO A 135 4.75 3.90 -10.68
C PRO A 135 4.70 5.37 -10.24
N PHE A 136 5.29 6.24 -11.06
CA PHE A 136 5.50 7.65 -10.71
C PHE A 136 4.36 8.60 -11.10
N ASN A 137 3.44 8.19 -11.98
CA ASN A 137 2.49 9.07 -12.67
C ASN A 137 1.28 9.50 -11.82
N PHE A 138 0.83 8.65 -10.89
CA PHE A 138 -0.16 8.97 -9.87
C PHE A 138 0.32 8.38 -8.52
N PRO A 139 1.41 8.92 -7.96
CA PRO A 139 2.17 8.29 -6.89
C PRO A 139 1.43 8.29 -5.54
N LEU A 140 0.40 9.13 -5.38
CA LEU A 140 -0.47 9.07 -4.20
C LEU A 140 -1.60 8.07 -4.42
N ASN A 141 -2.33 8.22 -5.53
CA ASN A 141 -3.56 7.45 -5.73
C ASN A 141 -3.27 5.97 -6.04
N LEU A 142 -2.22 5.64 -6.81
CA LEU A 142 -1.87 4.24 -7.10
C LEU A 142 -1.25 3.52 -5.90
N VAL A 143 -0.67 4.25 -4.94
CA VAL A 143 -0.31 3.70 -3.63
C VAL A 143 -1.58 3.36 -2.86
N ALA A 144 -2.54 4.28 -2.77
CA ALA A 144 -3.81 4.05 -2.09
C ALA A 144 -4.55 2.82 -2.64
N HIS A 145 -4.59 2.64 -3.96
CA HIS A 145 -5.21 1.48 -4.62
C HIS A 145 -4.59 0.12 -4.26
N LYS A 146 -3.42 0.09 -3.63
CA LYS A 146 -2.76 -1.14 -3.18
C LYS A 146 -2.84 -1.30 -1.67
N ILE A 147 -2.42 -0.28 -0.92
CA ILE A 147 -2.28 -0.41 0.53
C ILE A 147 -3.63 -0.36 1.26
N ALA A 148 -4.61 0.39 0.74
CA ALA A 148 -5.92 0.51 1.37
C ALA A 148 -6.75 -0.80 1.27
N PRO A 149 -6.92 -1.43 0.09
CA PRO A 149 -7.63 -2.70 0.01
C PRO A 149 -6.84 -3.85 0.65
N ALA A 150 -5.50 -3.83 0.63
CA ALA A 150 -4.70 -4.82 1.36
C ALA A 150 -4.98 -4.75 2.87
N PHE A 151 -4.95 -3.56 3.45
CA PHE A 151 -5.29 -3.38 4.85
C PHE A 151 -6.75 -3.74 5.15
N ALA A 152 -7.71 -3.34 4.30
CA ALA A 152 -9.12 -3.73 4.42
C ALA A 152 -9.30 -5.26 4.52
N ALA A 153 -8.58 -6.01 3.67
CA ALA A 153 -8.54 -7.47 3.66
C ALA A 153 -7.85 -8.09 4.88
N GLY A 154 -7.10 -7.30 5.67
CA GLY A 154 -6.31 -7.78 6.80
C GLY A 154 -4.90 -8.24 6.41
N CYS A 155 -4.41 -7.84 5.24
CA CYS A 155 -3.04 -8.09 4.80
C CYS A 155 -2.09 -7.00 5.32
N SER A 156 -0.88 -7.40 5.72
CA SER A 156 0.22 -6.44 5.89
C SER A 156 0.88 -6.16 4.55
N THR A 157 1.57 -5.03 4.41
CA THR A 157 2.12 -4.58 3.13
C THR A 157 3.54 -4.04 3.29
N VAL A 158 4.41 -4.37 2.34
CA VAL A 158 5.65 -3.64 2.09
C VAL A 158 5.48 -2.86 0.78
N LEU A 159 5.41 -1.54 0.90
CA LEU A 159 5.27 -0.62 -0.22
C LEU A 159 6.65 -0.26 -0.78
N LYS A 160 6.85 -0.39 -2.08
CA LYS A 160 7.97 0.20 -2.81
C LYS A 160 7.45 1.24 -3.79
N PRO A 161 7.53 2.55 -3.46
CA PRO A 161 7.14 3.60 -4.39
C PRO A 161 8.21 3.78 -5.48
N ALA A 162 7.82 4.48 -6.55
CA ALA A 162 8.78 4.89 -7.58
C ALA A 162 9.84 5.81 -6.96
N SER A 163 11.12 5.59 -7.28
CA SER A 163 12.22 6.39 -6.73
C SER A 163 12.18 7.86 -7.16
N ALA A 164 11.51 8.16 -8.27
CA ALA A 164 11.34 9.52 -8.77
C ALA A 164 10.33 10.35 -7.95
N THR A 165 9.29 9.70 -7.40
CA THR A 165 8.18 10.38 -6.71
C THR A 165 7.74 9.65 -5.43
N PRO A 166 8.66 9.39 -4.48
CA PRO A 166 8.37 8.57 -3.31
C PRO A 166 7.63 9.32 -2.19
N LEU A 167 7.65 10.65 -2.19
CA LEU A 167 7.32 11.47 -1.01
C LEU A 167 5.82 11.44 -0.70
N SER A 168 4.95 11.58 -1.69
CA SER A 168 3.49 11.53 -1.48
C SER A 168 3.03 10.16 -0.99
N GLY A 169 3.59 9.07 -1.53
CA GLY A 169 3.33 7.71 -1.07
C GLY A 169 3.78 7.48 0.38
N ILE A 170 5.00 7.94 0.74
CA ILE A 170 5.49 7.91 2.12
C ILE A 170 4.61 8.74 3.04
N LYS A 171 4.15 9.92 2.59
CA LYS A 171 3.25 10.78 3.36
C LYS A 171 1.90 10.11 3.63
N LEU A 172 1.38 9.35 2.67
CA LEU A 172 0.17 8.55 2.88
C LEU A 172 0.39 7.44 3.90
N VAL A 173 1.53 6.74 3.86
CA VAL A 173 1.86 5.72 4.86
C VAL A 173 1.93 6.32 6.27
N LYS A 174 2.51 7.53 6.42
CA LYS A 174 2.48 8.27 7.69
C LYS A 174 1.04 8.56 8.16
N ALA A 175 0.16 9.00 7.27
CA ALA A 175 -1.25 9.22 7.59
C ALA A 175 -1.97 7.92 8.00
N MET A 176 -1.67 6.79 7.36
CA MET A 176 -2.20 5.48 7.75
C MET A 176 -1.75 5.07 9.16
N HIS A 177 -0.48 5.32 9.52
CA HIS A 177 0.00 5.07 10.88
C HIS A 177 -0.65 6.00 11.91
N GLU A 178 -0.78 7.28 11.60
CA GLU A 178 -1.50 8.27 12.43
C GLU A 178 -2.97 7.87 12.64
N ALA A 179 -3.57 7.20 11.66
CA ALA A 179 -4.92 6.65 11.75
C ALA A 179 -5.03 5.37 12.61
N GLY A 180 -3.91 4.71 12.89
CA GLY A 180 -3.84 3.52 13.75
C GLY A 180 -3.45 2.22 13.05
N VAL A 181 -2.94 2.25 11.80
CA VAL A 181 -2.30 1.06 11.21
C VAL A 181 -1.00 0.76 11.98
N PRO A 182 -0.83 -0.45 12.54
CA PRO A 182 0.41 -0.83 13.21
C PRO A 182 1.62 -0.60 12.29
N SER A 183 2.71 -0.04 12.82
CA SER A 183 3.92 0.25 12.07
C SER A 183 4.42 -0.97 11.30
N GLU A 184 4.45 -2.11 11.98
CA GLU A 184 4.90 -3.39 11.47
C GLU A 184 4.05 -3.88 10.31
N ALA A 185 2.76 -3.51 10.25
CA ALA A 185 1.83 -3.97 9.22
C ALA A 185 1.93 -3.19 7.90
N LEU A 186 2.60 -2.04 7.88
CA LEU A 186 2.77 -1.23 6.68
C LEU A 186 4.18 -0.62 6.65
N GLN A 187 5.05 -1.23 5.85
CA GLN A 187 6.44 -0.82 5.69
C GLN A 187 6.66 -0.13 4.35
N VAL A 188 7.70 0.71 4.24
CA VAL A 188 8.11 1.34 2.98
C VAL A 188 9.55 0.96 2.65
N ALA A 189 9.78 0.40 1.46
CA ALA A 189 11.10 0.09 0.91
C ALA A 189 11.48 1.14 -0.16
N VAL A 190 12.48 1.97 0.13
CA VAL A 190 12.92 3.09 -0.71
C VAL A 190 14.16 2.67 -1.50
N GLY A 191 14.13 2.87 -2.82
CA GLY A 191 15.29 2.65 -3.68
C GLY A 191 14.91 2.12 -5.06
N PRO A 192 15.89 1.83 -5.93
CA PRO A 192 15.66 1.52 -7.33
C PRO A 192 14.97 0.17 -7.54
N GLY A 193 14.25 0.03 -8.65
CA GLY A 193 13.53 -1.20 -9.01
C GLY A 193 14.46 -2.42 -9.08
N SER A 194 15.59 -2.26 -9.76
CA SER A 194 16.59 -3.30 -10.02
C SER A 194 17.25 -3.89 -8.78
N SER A 195 17.26 -3.19 -7.65
CA SER A 195 17.81 -3.72 -6.38
C SER A 195 16.72 -3.94 -5.35
N VAL A 196 16.09 -2.87 -4.86
CA VAL A 196 15.08 -2.93 -3.80
C VAL A 196 13.80 -3.62 -4.27
N GLY A 197 13.39 -3.39 -5.52
CA GLY A 197 12.24 -4.09 -6.10
C GLY A 197 12.54 -5.58 -6.27
N GLN A 198 13.71 -5.91 -6.82
CA GLN A 198 14.15 -7.29 -7.01
C GLN A 198 14.24 -8.05 -5.69
N ALA A 199 14.86 -7.46 -4.66
CA ALA A 199 14.96 -8.06 -3.33
C ALA A 199 13.57 -8.33 -2.73
N LEU A 200 12.61 -7.42 -2.96
CA LEU A 200 11.25 -7.57 -2.46
C LEU A 200 10.50 -8.74 -3.13
N VAL A 201 10.61 -8.89 -4.45
CA VAL A 201 9.90 -9.94 -5.19
C VAL A 201 10.60 -11.30 -5.16
N SER A 202 11.91 -11.32 -4.87
CA SER A 202 12.69 -12.57 -4.75
C SER A 202 12.52 -13.25 -3.39
N SER A 203 11.92 -12.58 -2.42
CA SER A 203 11.65 -13.17 -1.10
C SER A 203 10.41 -14.07 -1.14
N ASN A 204 10.43 -15.14 -0.34
CA ASN A 204 9.29 -16.03 -0.15
C ASN A 204 8.25 -15.50 0.87
N VAL A 205 8.51 -14.34 1.50
CA VAL A 205 7.62 -13.76 2.51
C VAL A 205 6.33 -13.19 1.90
N PRO A 206 6.35 -12.37 0.83
CA PRO A 206 5.13 -11.90 0.19
C PRO A 206 4.33 -13.08 -0.40
N ARG A 207 3.03 -13.09 -0.13
CA ARG A 207 2.07 -14.06 -0.71
C ARG A 207 1.33 -13.49 -1.92
N MET A 208 1.52 -12.21 -2.18
CA MET A 208 0.99 -11.51 -3.34
C MET A 208 1.94 -10.37 -3.73
N VAL A 209 2.27 -10.28 -5.01
CA VAL A 209 2.91 -9.11 -5.61
C VAL A 209 1.85 -8.34 -6.38
N THR A 210 1.75 -7.03 -6.14
CA THR A 210 0.89 -6.14 -6.93
C THR A 210 1.73 -5.03 -7.54
N PHE A 211 1.87 -5.08 -8.86
CA PHE A 211 2.69 -4.17 -9.63
C PHE A 211 1.85 -3.28 -10.54
N THR A 212 2.29 -2.04 -10.72
CA THR A 212 1.80 -1.17 -11.79
C THR A 212 3.00 -0.43 -12.37
N GLY A 213 3.21 -0.55 -13.68
CA GLY A 213 4.36 0.00 -14.39
C GLY A 213 4.41 -0.51 -15.81
N SER A 214 5.60 -0.58 -16.42
CA SER A 214 5.75 -1.01 -17.81
C SER A 214 5.51 -2.51 -17.98
N LYS A 215 5.08 -2.91 -19.18
CA LYS A 215 4.90 -4.34 -19.55
C LYS A 215 6.20 -5.14 -19.35
N ALA A 216 7.33 -4.60 -19.78
CA ALA A 216 8.62 -5.28 -19.72
C ALA A 216 8.99 -5.65 -18.27
N VAL A 217 8.90 -4.69 -17.35
CA VAL A 217 9.16 -4.95 -15.92
C VAL A 217 8.10 -5.88 -15.33
N GLY A 218 6.84 -5.74 -15.74
CA GLY A 218 5.77 -6.62 -15.30
C GLY A 218 6.03 -8.09 -15.62
N VAL A 219 6.55 -8.39 -16.83
CA VAL A 219 6.92 -9.75 -17.26
C VAL A 219 8.13 -10.29 -16.50
N GLU A 220 9.08 -9.43 -16.12
CA GLU A 220 10.30 -9.84 -15.41
C GLU A 220 10.04 -10.28 -13.97
N ILE A 221 9.02 -9.70 -13.32
CA ILE A 221 8.72 -9.92 -11.89
C ILE A 221 7.54 -10.87 -11.63
N THR A 222 6.95 -11.46 -12.69
CA THR A 222 5.88 -12.47 -12.62
C THR A 222 6.37 -13.80 -13.14
#